data_AF-A0A1I7ZYU7-F1
#
_entry.id   AF-A0A1I7ZYU7-F1
#
_cell.length_a   1.000
_cell.length_b   1.000
_cell.length_c   1.000
_cell.angle_alpha   90.00
_cell.angle_beta   90.00
_cell.angle_gamma   90.00
#
_symmetry.space_group_name_H-M   'P 1'
#
loop_
_entity.id
_entity.type
_entity.pdbx_description
1 polymer ?
#
loop_
_entity_poly.entity_id
_entity_poly.type
_entity_poly.pdbx_seq_one_letter_code
_entity_poly.pdbx_strand_id
1 'polypeptide(L)'
;MRAVTYICIGEGLLSAVTLIVNSIVMTGLLLKGKQRSTHLSMLLIKMAFDCGFAIGVVDAPFIVFITGNVVESLEAAIGTLHLLVSIDRLCAMKQPLNYPDISSKIQKMTIVLITATFGVCFTLYAVTRHDPAPHRGYQLSQFINSSVQSTIHIVTFVVFLVSLVASGFFLKEFRKYVNNRVTAESSSEDHHARKVNLVVMYLLTSEFMLLIIPSFTEIVLNRIFHLNTVYRYGPIVHPFIVLYTTLCAVLFFCKLSNKKW
;
A
#
# COMPACT_ATOMS: atom_id res chain seq x y z
N MET A 1 15.55 10.08 23.72
CA MET A 1 15.85 11.04 22.62
C MET A 1 16.72 10.44 21.52
N ARG A 2 17.94 9.94 21.79
CA ARG A 2 18.83 9.42 20.74
C ARG A 2 18.21 8.36 19.82
N ALA A 3 17.47 7.39 20.38
CA ALA A 3 16.80 6.35 19.59
C ALA A 3 15.78 6.91 18.56
N VAL A 4 15.00 7.92 18.94
CA VAL A 4 14.02 8.56 18.07
C VAL A 4 14.71 9.25 16.89
N THR A 5 15.83 9.94 17.14
CA THR A 5 16.61 10.60 16.09
C THR A 5 17.14 9.61 15.05
N TYR A 6 17.65 8.45 15.47
CA TYR A 6 18.12 7.42 14.53
C TYR A 6 16.99 6.84 13.68
N ILE A 7 15.80 6.65 14.26
CA ILE A 7 14.63 6.16 13.53
C ILE A 7 14.20 7.20 12.49
N CYS A 8 14.09 8.48 12.85
CA CYS A 8 13.71 9.54 11.91
C CYS A 8 14.73 9.68 10.76
N ILE A 9 16.04 9.58 11.04
CA ILE A 9 17.07 9.63 9.99
C ILE A 9 16.96 8.40 9.07
N GLY A 10 16.81 7.21 9.64
CA GLY A 10 16.66 5.96 8.88
C GLY A 10 15.41 5.97 8.00
N GLU A 11 14.29 6.47 8.53
CA GLU A 11 13.03 6.64 7.84
C GLU A 11 13.12 7.67 6.71
N GLY A 12 13.79 8.81 6.95
CA GLY A 12 14.05 9.82 5.92
C GLY A 12 14.90 9.26 4.78
N LEU A 13 15.96 8.50 5.10
CA LEU A 13 16.80 7.83 4.11
C LEU A 13 16.00 6.79 3.31
N LEU A 14 15.21 5.96 3.99
CA LEU A 14 14.39 4.93 3.35
C LEU A 14 13.32 5.56 2.44
N SER A 15 12.69 6.65 2.87
CA SER A 15 11.72 7.41 2.08
C SER A 15 12.37 8.04 0.86
N ALA A 16 13.57 8.60 0.99
CA ALA A 16 14.33 9.13 -0.14
C ALA A 16 14.67 8.04 -1.17
N VAL A 17 15.15 6.87 -0.70
CA VAL A 17 15.40 5.71 -1.58
C VAL A 17 14.12 5.28 -2.28
N THR A 18 13.01 5.17 -1.56
CA THR A 18 11.70 4.80 -2.10
C THR A 18 11.27 5.76 -3.20
N LEU A 19 11.39 7.06 -2.96
CA LEU A 19 11.02 8.10 -3.91
C LEU A 19 11.88 8.05 -5.17
N ILE A 20 13.20 7.84 -5.03
CA ILE A 20 14.13 7.68 -6.16
C ILE A 20 13.76 6.44 -6.98
N VAL A 21 13.61 5.27 -6.32
CA VAL A 21 13.31 4.01 -7.00
C VAL A 21 11.94 4.08 -7.69
N ASN A 22 10.90 4.56 -7.01
CA ASN A 22 9.57 4.71 -7.60
C ASN A 22 9.56 5.70 -8.77
N SER A 23 10.28 6.82 -8.65
CA SER A 23 10.39 7.80 -9.74
C SER A 23 11.09 7.24 -10.96
N ILE A 24 12.17 6.45 -10.77
CA ILE A 24 12.88 5.76 -11.86
C ILE A 24 11.94 4.75 -12.53
N VAL A 25 11.26 3.91 -11.75
CA VAL A 25 10.33 2.90 -12.29
C VAL A 25 9.18 3.56 -13.03
N MET A 26 8.57 4.59 -12.45
CA MET A 26 7.47 5.32 -13.06
C MET A 26 7.91 5.99 -14.37
N THR A 27 9.06 6.66 -14.39
CA THR A 27 9.61 7.28 -15.60
C THR A 27 9.90 6.23 -16.67
N GLY A 28 10.50 5.09 -16.30
CA GLY A 28 10.75 3.99 -17.23
C GLY A 28 9.47 3.38 -17.81
N LEU A 29 8.40 3.31 -17.01
CA LEU A 29 7.08 2.85 -17.47
C LEU A 29 6.40 3.87 -18.39
N LEU A 30 6.51 5.17 -18.09
CA LEU A 30 5.96 6.25 -18.93
C LEU A 30 6.65 6.31 -20.29
N LEU A 31 7.99 6.20 -20.32
CA LEU A 31 8.78 6.25 -21.55
C LEU A 31 8.55 5.04 -22.47
N LYS A 32 8.17 3.87 -21.92
CA LYS A 32 7.95 2.67 -22.73
C LYS A 32 6.69 2.69 -23.58
N GLY A 33 5.78 3.66 -23.42
CA GLY A 33 4.80 4.22 -24.38
C GLY A 33 3.86 3.32 -25.21
N LYS A 34 4.18 2.06 -25.52
CA LYS A 34 3.64 1.37 -26.71
C LYS A 34 2.65 0.25 -26.43
N GLN A 35 2.46 -0.15 -25.17
CA GLN A 35 1.36 -1.06 -24.78
C GLN A 35 1.06 -0.95 -23.29
N ARG A 36 0.28 0.07 -22.90
CA ARG A 36 -0.26 0.15 -21.54
C ARG A 36 -1.32 -0.93 -21.38
N SER A 37 -0.95 -2.07 -20.82
CA SER A 37 -1.96 -3.01 -20.32
C SER A 37 -2.74 -2.34 -19.17
N THR A 38 -4.04 -2.61 -19.06
CA THR A 38 -4.91 -2.07 -18.00
C THR A 38 -4.34 -2.36 -16.60
N HIS A 39 -3.72 -3.53 -16.40
CA HIS A 39 -3.00 -3.87 -15.17
C HIS A 39 -1.85 -2.89 -14.83
N LEU A 40 -1.13 -2.38 -15.83
CA LEU A 40 -0.06 -1.41 -15.61
C LEU A 40 -0.60 -0.08 -15.09
N SER A 41 -1.81 0.32 -15.50
CA SER A 41 -2.41 1.58 -15.05
C SER A 41 -2.78 1.54 -13.57
N MET A 42 -3.27 0.40 -13.06
CA MET A 42 -3.58 0.26 -11.63
C MET A 42 -2.30 0.28 -10.79
N LEU A 43 -1.21 -0.29 -11.31
CA LEU A 43 0.11 -0.25 -10.68
C LEU A 43 0.72 1.16 -10.68
N LEU A 44 0.56 1.93 -11.75
CA LEU A 44 0.98 3.33 -11.81
C LEU A 44 0.23 4.19 -10.79
N ILE A 45 -1.09 3.97 -10.63
CA ILE A 45 -1.87 4.62 -9.57
C ILE A 45 -1.28 4.28 -8.21
N LYS A 46 -1.02 3.00 -7.92
CA LYS A 46 -0.38 2.57 -6.67
C LYS A 46 0.97 3.28 -6.45
N MET A 47 1.85 3.30 -7.44
CA MET A 47 3.17 3.93 -7.34
C MET A 47 3.08 5.45 -7.11
N ALA A 48 2.12 6.13 -7.73
CA ALA A 48 1.91 7.56 -7.52
C ALA A 48 1.46 7.86 -6.08
N PHE A 49 0.58 7.02 -5.52
CA PHE A 49 0.19 7.10 -4.10
C PHE A 49 1.37 6.83 -3.16
N ASP A 50 2.17 5.79 -3.45
CA ASP A 50 3.37 5.45 -2.67
C ASP A 50 4.41 6.60 -2.71
N CYS A 51 4.53 7.35 -3.81
CA CYS A 51 5.37 8.56 -3.90
C CYS A 51 4.83 9.73 -3.07
N GLY A 52 3.50 9.95 -3.08
CA GLY A 52 2.88 11.01 -2.28
C GLY A 52 3.09 10.82 -0.79
N PHE A 53 3.04 9.57 -0.32
CA PHE A 53 3.29 9.18 1.06
C PHE A 53 4.71 9.55 1.54
N ALA A 54 5.72 9.47 0.66
CA ALA A 54 7.12 9.71 1.01
C ALA A 54 7.49 11.20 1.21
N ILE A 55 6.59 12.17 0.93
CA ILE A 55 6.92 13.60 0.86
C ILE A 55 6.82 14.34 2.23
N GLY A 56 6.42 13.69 3.32
CA GLY A 56 6.11 14.39 4.57
C GLY A 56 7.19 14.40 5.67
N VAL A 57 8.16 15.33 5.65
CA VAL A 57 8.96 15.68 6.87
C VAL A 57 9.31 17.18 6.88
N VAL A 58 8.60 17.99 7.67
CA VAL A 58 8.92 19.43 7.89
C VAL A 58 8.54 19.86 9.31
N ASP A 59 9.32 20.76 9.89
CA ASP A 59 9.37 21.06 11.34
C ASP A 59 8.48 22.24 11.81
N ALA A 60 7.26 22.36 11.28
CA ALA A 60 6.30 23.37 11.75
C ALA A 60 4.98 22.71 12.19
N PRO A 61 4.36 23.07 13.33
CA PRO A 61 3.22 22.34 13.90
C PRO A 61 1.99 22.33 12.96
N PHE A 62 1.76 23.42 12.22
CA PHE A 62 0.73 23.45 11.19
C PHE A 62 1.04 22.50 10.03
N ILE A 63 2.31 22.43 9.64
CA ILE A 63 2.76 21.52 8.59
C ILE A 63 2.67 20.07 9.08
N VAL A 64 3.10 19.76 10.30
CA VAL A 64 2.98 18.44 10.94
C VAL A 64 1.52 17.96 10.96
N PHE A 65 0.58 18.85 11.27
CA PHE A 65 -0.84 18.50 11.21
C PHE A 65 -1.29 18.19 9.78
N ILE A 66 -0.98 19.04 8.80
CA ILE A 66 -1.40 18.82 7.40
C ILE A 66 -0.74 17.56 6.85
N THR A 67 0.57 17.41 6.99
CA THR A 67 1.32 16.26 6.47
C THR A 67 0.86 14.98 7.16
N GLY A 68 0.71 14.98 8.49
CA GLY A 68 0.18 13.84 9.22
C GLY A 68 -1.22 13.46 8.75
N ASN A 69 -2.12 14.43 8.60
CA ASN A 69 -3.48 14.18 8.12
C ASN A 69 -3.48 13.59 6.70
N VAL A 70 -2.66 14.14 5.80
CA VAL A 70 -2.50 13.60 4.44
C VAL A 70 -1.97 12.16 4.47
N VAL A 71 -0.90 11.89 5.24
CA VAL A 71 -0.26 10.58 5.35
C VAL A 71 -1.23 9.53 5.89
N GLU A 72 -1.91 9.81 7.00
CA GLU A 72 -2.88 8.90 7.63
C GLU A 72 -4.11 8.67 6.74
N SER A 73 -4.57 9.70 6.02
CA SER A 73 -5.68 9.56 5.07
C SER A 73 -5.26 8.75 3.82
N LEU A 74 -4.02 8.91 3.36
CA LEU A 74 -3.45 8.10 2.28
C LEU A 74 -3.30 6.64 2.71
N GLU A 75 -2.89 6.37 3.95
CA GLU A 75 -2.78 5.00 4.48
C GLU A 75 -4.14 4.26 4.41
N ALA A 76 -5.22 4.90 4.88
CA ALA A 76 -6.57 4.36 4.77
C ALA A 76 -6.96 4.11 3.30
N ALA A 77 -6.63 5.04 2.41
CA ALA A 77 -6.92 4.93 0.97
C ALA A 77 -6.10 3.80 0.30
N ILE A 78 -4.86 3.56 0.74
CA ILE A 78 -4.02 2.43 0.29
C ILE A 78 -4.64 1.09 0.69
N GLY A 79 -5.21 0.98 1.89
CA GLY A 79 -5.95 -0.21 2.30
C GLY A 79 -7.11 -0.54 1.34
N THR A 80 -7.91 0.47 0.99
CA THR A 80 -8.98 0.34 -0.01
C THR A 80 -8.42 -0.04 -1.40
N LEU A 81 -7.32 0.59 -1.82
CA LEU A 81 -6.66 0.26 -3.09
C LEU A 81 -6.23 -1.20 -3.13
N HIS A 82 -5.62 -1.72 -2.07
CA HIS A 82 -5.15 -3.11 -1.99
C HIS A 82 -6.30 -4.11 -2.13
N LEU A 83 -7.44 -3.85 -1.48
CA LEU A 83 -8.63 -4.68 -1.63
C LEU A 83 -9.09 -4.71 -3.09
N LEU A 84 -9.17 -3.56 -3.74
CA LEU A 84 -9.64 -3.46 -5.12
C LEU A 84 -8.66 -4.06 -6.13
N VAL A 85 -7.35 -3.92 -5.91
CA VAL A 85 -6.30 -4.62 -6.69
C VAL A 85 -6.47 -6.13 -6.57
N SER A 86 -6.79 -6.63 -5.38
CA SER A 86 -7.00 -8.06 -5.15
C SER A 86 -8.25 -8.57 -5.90
N ILE A 87 -9.32 -7.77 -5.91
CA ILE A 87 -10.55 -8.06 -6.68
C ILE A 87 -10.29 -8.02 -8.19
N ASP A 88 -9.59 -7.00 -8.70
CA ASP A 88 -9.21 -6.89 -10.12
C ASP A 88 -8.46 -8.14 -10.60
N ARG A 89 -7.47 -8.58 -9.82
CA ARG A 89 -6.70 -9.80 -10.09
C ARG A 89 -7.57 -11.05 -10.10
N LEU A 90 -8.52 -11.15 -9.15
CA LEU A 90 -9.47 -12.27 -9.11
C LEU A 90 -10.38 -12.29 -10.34
N CYS A 91 -10.87 -11.13 -10.78
CA CYS A 91 -11.67 -10.98 -11.99
C CYS A 91 -10.89 -11.37 -13.24
N ALA A 92 -9.63 -10.93 -13.36
CA ALA A 92 -8.74 -11.28 -14.47
C ALA A 92 -8.56 -12.80 -14.63
N MET A 93 -8.49 -13.53 -13.51
CA MET A 93 -8.33 -14.98 -13.54
C MET A 93 -9.64 -15.73 -13.78
N LYS A 94 -10.75 -15.27 -13.20
CA LYS A 94 -12.05 -15.95 -13.36
C LYS A 94 -12.64 -15.77 -14.75
N GLN A 95 -12.43 -14.61 -15.38
CA GLN A 95 -13.08 -14.25 -16.64
C GLN A 95 -12.12 -13.58 -17.60
N PRO A 96 -11.07 -14.28 -18.10
CA PRO A 96 -10.04 -13.68 -18.94
C PRO A 96 -10.60 -13.07 -20.24
N LEU A 97 -11.66 -13.66 -20.83
CA LEU A 97 -12.28 -13.18 -22.07
C LEU A 97 -13.01 -11.84 -21.91
N ASN A 98 -13.69 -11.65 -20.77
CA ASN A 98 -14.46 -10.43 -20.48
C ASN A 98 -13.66 -9.40 -19.66
N TYR A 99 -12.42 -9.73 -19.32
CA TYR A 99 -11.61 -8.94 -18.40
C TYR A 99 -11.36 -7.50 -18.86
N PRO A 100 -11.10 -7.18 -20.15
CA PRO A 100 -10.86 -5.79 -20.56
C PRO A 100 -11.99 -4.83 -20.19
N ASP A 101 -13.25 -5.26 -20.39
CA ASP A 101 -14.44 -4.46 -20.06
C ASP A 101 -14.61 -4.32 -18.55
N ILE A 102 -14.40 -5.41 -17.80
CA ILE A 102 -14.53 -5.44 -16.33
C ILE A 102 -13.44 -4.58 -15.68
N SER A 103 -12.19 -4.69 -16.14
CA SER A 103 -11.04 -3.96 -15.62
C SER A 103 -11.25 -2.45 -15.71
N SER A 104 -11.81 -1.96 -16.82
CA SER A 104 -12.13 -0.53 -16.97
C SER A 104 -13.13 -0.02 -15.92
N LYS A 105 -14.12 -0.85 -15.56
CA LYS A 105 -15.11 -0.53 -14.53
C LYS A 105 -14.49 -0.58 -13.14
N ILE A 106 -13.69 -1.61 -12.85
CA ILE A 106 -12.99 -1.74 -11.57
C ILE A 106 -12.01 -0.57 -11.38
N GLN A 107 -11.29 -0.16 -12.41
CA GLN A 107 -10.38 0.97 -12.33
C GLN A 107 -11.10 2.29 -12.00
N LYS A 108 -12.23 2.58 -12.67
CA LYS A 108 -13.04 3.77 -12.36
C LYS A 108 -13.57 3.72 -10.93
N MET A 109 -14.11 2.58 -10.52
CA MET A 109 -14.59 2.35 -9.15
C MET A 109 -13.46 2.52 -8.14
N THR A 110 -12.26 2.07 -8.47
CA THR A 110 -11.04 2.19 -7.64
C THR A 110 -10.68 3.64 -7.41
N ILE A 111 -10.63 4.45 -8.47
CA ILE A 111 -10.34 5.88 -8.35
C ILE A 111 -11.39 6.55 -7.46
N VAL A 112 -12.67 6.30 -7.70
CA VAL A 112 -13.76 6.88 -6.90
C VAL A 112 -13.67 6.50 -5.42
N LEU A 113 -13.49 5.21 -5.12
CA LEU A 113 -13.45 4.72 -3.74
C LEU A 113 -12.21 5.21 -2.97
N ILE A 114 -11.05 5.28 -3.62
CA ILE A 114 -9.82 5.80 -3.02
C ILE A 114 -9.97 7.29 -2.72
N THR A 115 -10.45 8.08 -3.69
CA THR A 115 -10.68 9.52 -3.49
C THR A 115 -11.73 9.77 -2.40
N ALA A 116 -12.80 8.97 -2.36
CA ALA A 116 -13.81 9.05 -1.32
C ALA A 116 -13.25 8.68 0.06
N THR A 117 -12.49 7.58 0.17
CA THR A 117 -11.86 7.15 1.43
C THR A 117 -10.91 8.21 1.95
N PHE A 118 -10.04 8.73 1.07
CA PHE A 118 -9.12 9.82 1.40
C PHE A 118 -9.87 11.06 1.88
N GLY A 119 -10.88 11.51 1.13
CA GLY A 119 -11.67 12.70 1.47
C GLY A 119 -12.38 12.57 2.82
N VAL A 120 -13.03 11.43 3.07
CA VAL A 120 -13.71 11.15 4.34
C VAL A 120 -12.73 11.14 5.51
N CYS A 121 -11.62 10.42 5.39
CA CYS A 121 -10.60 10.37 6.45
C CYS A 121 -10.00 11.77 6.70
N PHE A 122 -9.64 12.48 5.63
CA PHE A 122 -9.04 13.81 5.72
C PHE A 122 -9.98 14.81 6.39
N THR A 123 -11.27 14.81 6.00
CA THR A 123 -12.28 15.66 6.62
C THR A 123 -12.52 15.27 8.07
N LEU A 124 -12.63 13.98 8.40
CA LEU A 124 -12.82 13.54 9.79
C LEU A 124 -11.66 13.99 10.69
N TYR A 125 -10.42 13.85 10.23
CA TYR A 125 -9.24 14.35 10.92
C TYR A 125 -9.19 15.87 11.02
N ALA A 126 -9.64 16.58 9.98
CA ALA A 126 -9.71 18.04 9.99
C ALA A 126 -10.74 18.57 11.02
N VAL A 127 -11.94 17.96 11.09
CA VAL A 127 -13.01 18.42 11.97
C VAL A 127 -12.85 17.97 13.43
N THR A 128 -12.05 16.92 13.68
CA THR A 128 -11.81 16.39 15.04
C THR A 128 -10.50 16.89 15.64
N ARG A 129 -9.92 17.93 15.04
CA ARG A 129 -8.74 18.63 15.55
C ARG A 129 -9.05 19.29 16.89
N HIS A 130 -8.15 19.12 17.86
CA HIS A 130 -8.17 19.85 19.11
C HIS A 130 -7.50 21.22 18.95
N ASP A 131 -8.23 22.29 19.28
CA ASP A 131 -7.66 23.63 19.47
C ASP A 131 -7.81 24.05 20.95
N PRO A 132 -6.77 24.64 21.58
CA PRO A 132 -5.48 25.01 20.99
C PRO A 132 -4.52 23.82 20.80
N ALA A 133 -3.77 23.85 19.70
CA ALA A 133 -2.76 22.84 19.40
C ALA A 133 -1.65 22.81 20.48
N PRO A 134 -1.22 21.64 20.95
CA PRO A 134 -0.16 21.55 21.95
C PRO A 134 1.15 22.15 21.42
N HIS A 135 1.79 23.02 22.21
CA HIS A 135 2.99 23.77 21.80
C HIS A 135 4.21 22.92 21.40
N ARG A 136 4.20 21.61 21.66
CA ARG A 136 5.31 20.67 21.38
C ARG A 136 4.81 19.33 20.82
N GLY A 137 3.74 19.38 20.02
CA GLY A 137 3.23 18.18 19.38
C GLY A 137 4.08 17.77 18.17
N TYR A 138 4.67 16.58 18.18
CA TYR A 138 5.42 16.02 17.04
C TYR A 138 4.65 14.92 16.30
N GLN A 139 3.49 14.51 16.83
CA GLN A 139 2.68 13.42 16.28
C GLN A 139 1.26 13.90 16.01
N LEU A 140 0.67 13.46 14.90
CA LEU A 140 -0.71 13.80 14.54
C LEU A 140 -1.71 13.42 15.64
N SER A 141 -1.45 12.32 16.35
CA SER A 141 -2.28 11.82 17.45
C SER A 141 -2.45 12.81 18.61
N GLN A 142 -1.58 13.81 18.72
CA GLN A 142 -1.68 14.87 19.73
C GLN A 142 -2.57 16.03 19.28
N PHE A 143 -2.85 16.14 17.99
CA PHE A 143 -3.67 17.19 17.40
C PHE A 143 -5.11 16.74 17.15
N ILE A 144 -5.41 15.44 17.23
CA ILE A 144 -6.70 14.85 16.83
C ILE A 144 -7.27 14.03 17.99
N ASN A 145 -8.60 13.92 18.05
CA ASN A 145 -9.27 13.00 18.96
C ASN A 145 -8.78 11.54 18.75
N SER A 146 -8.14 10.99 19.78
CA SER A 146 -7.57 9.64 19.78
C SER A 146 -8.59 8.53 19.52
N SER A 147 -9.86 8.75 19.87
CA SER A 147 -10.94 7.79 19.62
C SER A 147 -11.27 7.70 18.12
N VAL A 148 -11.26 8.83 17.43
CA VAL A 148 -11.52 8.90 15.99
C VAL A 148 -10.36 8.25 15.23
N GLN A 149 -9.12 8.61 15.56
CA GLN A 149 -7.94 8.00 14.97
C GLN A 149 -7.90 6.48 15.21
N SER A 150 -8.13 6.02 16.45
CA SER A 150 -8.15 4.57 16.71
C SER A 150 -9.26 3.85 15.96
N THR A 151 -10.43 4.47 15.77
CA THR A 151 -11.53 3.87 15.02
C THR A 151 -11.15 3.71 13.55
N ILE A 152 -10.58 4.76 12.94
CA ILE A 152 -10.11 4.73 11.55
C ILE A 152 -9.04 3.66 11.38
N HIS A 153 -8.03 3.57 12.25
CA HIS A 153 -7.02 2.51 12.17
C HIS A 153 -7.62 1.10 12.26
N ILE A 154 -8.60 0.87 13.15
CA ILE A 154 -9.26 -0.44 13.26
C ILE A 154 -10.00 -0.77 11.95
N VAL A 155 -10.74 0.19 11.39
CA VAL A 155 -11.43 0.00 10.10
C VAL A 155 -10.44 -0.30 8.98
N THR A 156 -9.36 0.48 8.87
CA THR A 156 -8.29 0.27 7.89
C THR A 156 -7.65 -1.11 8.05
N PHE A 157 -7.37 -1.53 9.28
CA PHE A 157 -6.86 -2.88 9.57
C PHE A 157 -7.82 -3.98 9.13
N VAL A 158 -9.12 -3.83 9.38
CA VAL A 158 -10.14 -4.78 8.91
C VAL A 158 -10.16 -4.83 7.38
N VAL A 159 -10.05 -3.70 6.68
CA VAL A 159 -9.97 -3.66 5.21
C VAL A 159 -8.73 -4.42 4.71
N PHE A 160 -7.57 -4.24 5.34
CA PHE A 160 -6.37 -5.02 5.03
C PHE A 160 -6.53 -6.52 5.31
N LEU A 161 -7.24 -6.90 6.37
CA LEU A 161 -7.51 -8.31 6.65
C LEU A 161 -8.42 -8.92 5.58
N VAL A 162 -9.43 -8.18 5.13
CA VAL A 162 -10.32 -8.62 4.04
C VAL A 162 -9.56 -8.71 2.71
N SER A 163 -8.65 -7.76 2.41
CA SER A 163 -7.82 -7.83 1.19
C SER A 163 -6.89 -9.06 1.20
N LEU A 164 -6.35 -9.43 2.36
CA LEU A 164 -5.58 -10.65 2.54
C LEU A 164 -6.42 -11.90 2.26
N VAL A 165 -7.61 -11.98 2.84
CA VAL A 165 -8.51 -13.12 2.63
C VAL A 165 -8.86 -13.24 1.14
N ALA A 166 -9.21 -12.14 0.48
CA ALA A 166 -9.46 -12.10 -0.96
C ALA A 166 -8.24 -12.57 -1.77
N SER A 167 -7.05 -12.14 -1.38
CA SER A 167 -5.78 -12.57 -1.97
C SER A 167 -5.48 -14.06 -1.75
N GLY A 168 -5.85 -14.61 -0.59
CA GLY A 168 -5.75 -16.03 -0.28
C GLY A 168 -6.69 -16.87 -1.16
N PHE A 169 -7.94 -16.42 -1.35
CA PHE A 169 -8.87 -17.03 -2.29
C PHE A 169 -8.34 -16.99 -3.72
N PHE A 170 -7.83 -15.84 -4.15
CA PHE A 170 -7.15 -15.69 -5.42
C PHE A 170 -6.02 -16.69 -5.59
N LEU A 171 -5.15 -16.83 -4.59
CA LEU A 171 -4.02 -17.75 -4.66
C LEU A 171 -4.48 -19.21 -4.76
N LYS A 172 -5.54 -19.58 -4.04
CA LYS A 172 -6.12 -20.92 -4.11
C LYS A 172 -6.64 -21.24 -5.52
N GLU A 173 -7.46 -20.35 -6.09
CA GLU A 173 -7.97 -20.51 -7.46
C GLU A 173 -6.84 -20.49 -8.49
N PHE A 174 -5.84 -19.65 -8.26
CA PHE A 174 -4.67 -19.56 -9.12
C PHE A 174 -3.85 -20.85 -9.14
N ARG A 175 -3.57 -21.44 -7.97
CA ARG A 175 -2.88 -22.73 -7.88
C ARG A 175 -3.63 -23.83 -8.61
N LYS A 176 -4.96 -23.85 -8.47
CA LYS A 176 -5.83 -24.79 -9.20
C LYS A 176 -5.73 -24.58 -10.71
N TYR A 177 -5.79 -23.33 -11.18
CA TYR A 177 -5.65 -22.99 -12.60
C TYR A 177 -4.31 -23.45 -13.17
N VAL A 178 -3.20 -23.18 -12.49
CA VAL A 178 -1.86 -23.60 -12.92
C VAL A 178 -1.75 -25.12 -12.95
N ASN A 179 -2.21 -25.80 -11.91
CA ASN A 179 -2.08 -27.25 -11.83
C ASN A 179 -2.85 -27.95 -12.95
N ASN A 180 -4.03 -27.42 -13.31
CA ASN A 180 -4.85 -27.94 -14.41
C ASN A 180 -4.23 -27.66 -15.80
N ARG A 181 -3.48 -26.56 -15.95
CA ARG A 181 -2.82 -26.18 -17.21
C ARG A 181 -1.51 -26.92 -17.44
N VAL A 182 -0.75 -27.25 -16.39
CA VAL A 182 0.51 -28.03 -16.51
C VAL A 182 0.27 -29.42 -17.13
N THR A 183 -0.94 -29.96 -17.00
CA THR A 183 -1.33 -31.25 -17.60
C THR A 183 -1.70 -31.14 -19.09
N ALA A 184 -1.96 -29.93 -19.61
CA ALA A 184 -2.33 -29.69 -21.00
C ALA A 184 -1.19 -28.95 -21.71
N GLU A 185 -0.36 -29.69 -22.45
CA GLU A 185 0.75 -29.27 -23.34
C GLU A 185 1.33 -27.85 -23.19
N SER A 186 2.62 -27.79 -22.79
CA SER A 186 3.37 -26.56 -22.52
C SER A 186 3.57 -25.69 -23.76
N SER A 187 2.76 -24.64 -23.88
CA SER A 187 2.98 -23.58 -24.86
C SER A 187 3.97 -22.54 -24.33
N SER A 188 4.65 -21.81 -25.22
CA SER A 188 5.56 -20.72 -24.82
C SER A 188 4.85 -19.58 -24.07
N GLU A 189 3.54 -19.43 -24.26
CA GLU A 189 2.69 -18.46 -23.55
C GLU A 189 2.57 -18.79 -22.05
N ASP A 190 2.60 -20.08 -21.68
CA ASP A 190 2.52 -20.53 -20.30
C ASP A 190 3.70 -20.06 -19.44
N HIS A 191 4.89 -19.94 -20.04
CA HIS A 191 6.06 -19.46 -19.33
C HIS A 191 5.91 -17.98 -18.93
N HIS A 192 5.23 -17.16 -19.75
CA HIS A 192 5.00 -15.76 -19.43
C HIS A 192 3.99 -15.61 -18.29
N ALA A 193 2.86 -16.31 -18.37
CA ALA A 193 1.84 -16.33 -17.33
C ALA A 193 2.46 -16.74 -15.98
N ARG A 194 3.21 -17.86 -15.95
CA ARG A 194 3.87 -18.34 -14.72
C ARG A 194 4.80 -17.30 -14.08
N LYS A 195 5.57 -16.56 -14.90
CA LYS A 195 6.47 -15.50 -14.43
C LYS A 195 5.73 -14.31 -13.81
N VAL A 196 4.60 -13.88 -14.39
CA VAL A 196 3.78 -12.77 -13.85
C VAL A 196 3.17 -13.18 -12.52
N ASN A 197 2.65 -14.39 -12.45
CA ASN A 197 2.00 -14.89 -11.25
C ASN A 197 2.95 -15.10 -10.07
N LEU A 198 4.20 -15.45 -10.35
CA LEU A 198 5.24 -15.56 -9.33
C LEU A 198 5.55 -14.18 -8.69
N VAL A 199 5.53 -13.10 -9.49
CA VAL A 199 5.65 -11.74 -8.95
C VAL A 199 4.48 -11.38 -8.05
N VAL A 200 3.25 -11.69 -8.48
CA VAL A 200 2.05 -11.47 -7.66
C VAL A 200 2.16 -12.21 -6.33
N MET A 201 2.66 -13.44 -6.34
CA MET A 201 2.92 -14.22 -5.12
C MET A 201 3.90 -13.55 -4.17
N TYR A 202 5.02 -13.03 -4.69
CA TYR A 202 5.97 -12.29 -3.86
C TYR A 202 5.36 -11.02 -3.28
N LEU A 203 4.59 -10.27 -4.07
CA LEU A 203 3.91 -9.05 -3.60
C LEU A 203 2.90 -9.34 -2.48
N LEU A 204 2.12 -10.42 -2.62
CA LEU A 204 1.17 -10.86 -1.58
C LEU A 204 1.88 -11.33 -0.31
N THR A 205 3.00 -12.04 -0.47
CA THR A 205 3.78 -12.52 0.66
C THR A 205 4.45 -11.36 1.39
N SER A 206 4.99 -10.38 0.66
CA SER A 206 5.58 -9.18 1.25
C SER A 206 4.52 -8.30 1.92
N GLU A 207 3.32 -8.21 1.35
CA GLU A 207 2.19 -7.49 1.97
C GLU A 207 1.82 -8.11 3.32
N PHE A 208 1.68 -9.43 3.38
CA PHE A 208 1.40 -10.13 4.63
C PHE A 208 2.50 -9.91 5.68
N MET A 209 3.76 -10.08 5.29
CA MET A 209 4.89 -10.02 6.22
C MET A 209 5.21 -8.60 6.70
N LEU A 210 5.04 -7.59 5.85
CA LEU A 210 5.49 -6.22 6.13
C LEU A 210 4.34 -5.29 6.51
N LEU A 211 3.10 -5.55 6.09
CA LEU A 211 1.98 -4.70 6.51
C LEU A 211 1.21 -5.35 7.66
N ILE A 212 0.71 -6.55 7.44
CA ILE A 212 -0.29 -7.15 8.34
C ILE A 212 0.34 -7.59 9.65
N ILE A 213 1.50 -8.28 9.63
CA ILE A 213 2.15 -8.73 10.85
C ILE A 213 2.55 -7.54 11.75
N PRO A 214 3.22 -6.48 11.26
CA PRO A 214 3.56 -5.33 12.09
C PRO A 214 2.32 -4.59 12.63
N SER A 215 1.30 -4.34 11.80
CA SER A 215 0.07 -3.68 12.25
C SER A 215 -0.68 -4.51 13.29
N PHE A 216 -0.80 -5.83 13.10
CA PHE A 216 -1.42 -6.72 14.07
C PHE A 216 -0.62 -6.76 15.38
N THR A 217 0.71 -6.84 15.29
CA THR A 217 1.59 -6.82 16.45
C THR A 217 1.43 -5.52 17.24
N GLU A 218 1.34 -4.38 16.57
CA GLU A 218 1.10 -3.09 17.23
C GLU A 218 -0.26 -3.06 17.95
N ILE A 219 -1.33 -3.53 17.31
CA ILE A 219 -2.66 -3.60 17.92
C ILE A 219 -2.63 -4.50 19.17
N VAL A 220 -2.01 -5.68 19.08
CA VAL A 220 -1.88 -6.64 20.18
C VAL A 220 -1.09 -6.04 21.34
N LEU A 221 0.09 -5.45 21.06
CA LEU A 221 0.93 -4.83 22.09
C LEU A 221 0.23 -3.67 22.79
N ASN A 222 -0.49 -2.84 22.05
CA ASN A 222 -1.18 -1.68 22.59
C ASN A 222 -2.46 -2.06 23.36
N ARG A 223 -3.28 -2.98 22.83
CA ARG A 223 -4.58 -3.34 23.42
C ARG A 223 -4.52 -4.38 24.51
N ILE A 224 -3.68 -5.42 24.35
CA ILE A 224 -3.63 -6.56 25.28
C ILE A 224 -2.57 -6.32 26.36
N PHE A 225 -1.39 -5.85 25.96
CA PHE A 225 -0.27 -5.64 26.88
C PHE A 225 -0.18 -4.22 27.45
N HIS A 226 -1.05 -3.31 27.01
CA HIS A 226 -1.04 -1.88 27.38
C HIS A 226 0.34 -1.21 27.17
N LEU A 227 1.14 -1.73 26.23
CA LEU A 227 2.43 -1.17 25.88
C LEU A 227 2.21 -0.13 24.79
N ASN A 228 2.36 1.15 25.15
CA ASN A 228 2.33 2.24 24.18
C ASN A 228 3.63 2.24 23.34
N THR A 229 3.67 1.36 22.33
CA THR A 229 4.78 1.16 21.40
C THR A 229 5.16 2.46 20.70
N VAL A 230 4.16 3.23 20.28
CA VAL A 230 4.34 4.53 19.61
C VAL A 230 5.10 5.51 20.49
N TYR A 231 4.76 5.57 21.79
CA TYR A 231 5.45 6.46 22.72
C TYR A 231 6.90 6.02 22.98
N ARG A 232 7.15 4.71 23.06
CA ARG A 232 8.47 4.17 23.44
C ARG A 232 9.45 4.05 22.29
N TYR A 233 8.97 3.65 21.12
CA TYR A 233 9.78 3.33 19.94
C TYR A 233 9.47 4.21 18.73
N GLY A 234 8.40 5.01 18.76
CA GLY A 234 7.91 5.72 17.58
C GLY A 234 6.97 4.85 16.73
N PRO A 235 6.48 5.38 15.60
CA PRO A 235 5.60 4.65 14.69
C PRO A 235 6.39 3.53 13.99
N ILE A 236 6.19 2.29 14.44
CA ILE A 236 6.93 1.13 13.92
C ILE A 236 6.41 0.70 12.54
N VAL A 237 5.10 0.85 12.29
CA VAL A 237 4.45 0.39 11.06
C VAL A 237 4.91 1.17 9.83
N HIS A 238 5.17 2.47 9.97
CA HIS A 238 5.51 3.34 8.84
C HIS A 238 6.80 2.89 8.10
N PRO A 239 7.93 2.63 8.78
CA PRO A 239 9.11 2.03 8.14
C PRO A 239 8.83 0.73 7.37
N PHE A 240 7.94 -0.13 7.86
CA PHE A 240 7.59 -1.36 7.15
C PHE A 240 6.72 -1.11 5.92
N ILE A 241 5.83 -0.11 5.96
CA ILE A 241 5.09 0.36 4.76
C ILE A 241 6.09 0.84 3.71
N VAL A 242 7.03 1.70 4.08
CA VAL A 242 8.04 2.23 3.15
C VAL A 242 8.95 1.12 2.60
N LEU A 243 9.33 0.15 3.43
CA LEU A 243 10.09 -1.02 2.99
C LEU A 243 9.28 -1.88 2.00
N TYR A 244 8.00 -2.10 2.28
CA TYR A 244 7.09 -2.83 1.40
C TYR A 244 6.96 -2.14 0.04
N THR A 245 6.74 -0.82 0.00
CA THR A 245 6.62 -0.08 -1.26
C THR A 245 7.93 -0.12 -2.06
N THR A 246 9.08 0.01 -1.38
CA THR A 246 10.41 -0.17 -1.99
C THR A 246 10.56 -1.54 -2.61
N LEU A 247 10.23 -2.60 -1.88
CA LEU A 247 10.32 -3.98 -2.37
C LEU A 247 9.39 -4.22 -3.56
N CYS A 248 8.18 -3.67 -3.53
CA CYS A 248 7.28 -3.71 -4.68
C CYS A 248 7.93 -3.08 -5.91
N ALA A 249 8.48 -1.88 -5.75
CA ALA A 249 9.13 -1.14 -6.84
C ALA A 249 10.33 -1.90 -7.41
N VAL A 250 11.19 -2.46 -6.55
CA VAL A 250 12.34 -3.28 -6.94
C VAL A 250 11.88 -4.55 -7.66
N LEU A 251 10.88 -5.27 -7.15
CA LEU A 251 10.32 -6.46 -7.81
C LEU A 251 9.80 -6.12 -9.21
N PHE A 252 9.11 -4.99 -9.36
CA PHE A 252 8.68 -4.50 -10.67
C PHE A 252 9.85 -4.16 -11.57
N PHE A 253 10.82 -3.39 -11.08
CA PHE A 253 12.00 -2.99 -11.83
C PHE A 253 12.80 -4.20 -12.34
N CYS A 254 13.18 -5.10 -11.42
CA CYS A 254 13.94 -6.31 -11.75
C CYS A 254 13.19 -7.16 -12.77
N LYS A 255 11.85 -7.26 -12.68
CA LYS A 255 11.09 -8.08 -13.62
C LYS A 255 10.92 -7.41 -14.99
N LEU A 256 10.70 -6.11 -15.02
CA LEU A 256 10.51 -5.34 -16.25
C LEU A 256 11.83 -5.11 -17.01
N SER A 257 12.96 -5.05 -16.29
CA SER A 257 14.30 -4.85 -16.84
C SER A 257 14.85 -6.13 -17.50
N ASN A 258 14.51 -7.30 -16.98
CA ASN A 258 15.06 -8.59 -17.42
C ASN A 258 14.45 -9.15 -18.72
N LYS A 259 13.97 -8.27 -19.60
CA LYS A 259 13.47 -8.64 -20.92
C LYS A 259 13.97 -7.63 -21.96
N LYS A 260 14.72 -8.15 -22.94
CA LYS A 260 14.45 -7.85 -24.34
C LYS A 260 12.96 -8.18 -24.54
N TRP A 261 12.12 -7.15 -24.43
CA TRP A 261 10.68 -7.25 -24.72
C TRP A 261 10.49 -7.30 -26.23
#